data_AF-A0A7C1U6L7-F1
#
_entry.id   AF-A0A7C1U6L7-F1
#
_cell.length_a   1.000
_cell.length_b   1.000
_cell.length_c   1.000
_cell.angle_alpha   90.00
_cell.angle_beta   90.00
_cell.angle_gamma   90.00
#
_symmetry.space_group_name_H-M   'P 1'
#
loop_
_entity.id
_entity.type
_entity.pdbx_description
1 polymer ?
#
loop_
_entity_poly.entity_id
_entity_poly.type
_entity_poly.pdbx_seq_one_letter_code
_entity_poly.pdbx_strand_id
1 'polypeptide(L)'
;MFSLEASKIDMAAVFKYPLAVPSIPPAIETWFEDEYAGPLDKEKYLLSENYRLLVAVAKSTHHVVAGPDILFSEDIKSGQLKVIPLHSFPQWEAYIVMRPEAIHTPLIKTLSQMIKVTFSGF
;
A
#
# COMPACT_ATOMS: atom_id res chain seq x y z
N MET A 1 7.94 21.15 -21.93
CA MET A 1 8.00 19.69 -21.73
C MET A 1 9.00 19.45 -20.62
N PHE A 2 8.56 19.46 -19.36
CA PHE A 2 9.46 19.30 -18.21
C PHE A 2 9.69 17.80 -18.00
N SER A 3 10.84 17.31 -18.43
CA SER A 3 11.35 16.01 -18.04
C SER A 3 11.87 16.14 -16.61
N LEU A 4 11.02 15.84 -15.63
CA LEU A 4 11.48 15.55 -14.28
C LEU A 4 12.17 14.20 -14.34
N GLU A 5 13.50 14.19 -14.45
CA GLU A 5 14.28 13.10 -13.85
C GLU A 5 13.94 13.15 -12.36
N ALA A 6 12.92 12.39 -11.98
CA ALA A 6 12.33 12.49 -10.67
C ALA A 6 13.35 12.01 -9.64
N SER A 7 14.02 12.95 -9.00
CA SER A 7 14.77 12.70 -7.78
C SER A 7 13.84 11.92 -6.85
N LYS A 8 14.30 10.75 -6.42
CA LYS A 8 13.53 9.92 -5.49
C LYS A 8 13.17 10.75 -4.27
N ILE A 9 11.97 10.54 -3.77
CA ILE A 9 11.39 11.28 -2.65
C ILE A 9 11.51 10.40 -1.41
N ASP A 10 11.90 11.00 -0.29
CA ASP A 10 11.89 10.33 1.01
C ASP A 10 10.45 10.19 1.53
N MET A 11 10.17 9.09 2.20
CA MET A 11 8.83 8.79 2.71
C MET A 11 8.34 9.89 3.66
N ALA A 12 9.22 10.49 4.45
CA ALA A 12 8.92 11.66 5.30
C ALA A 12 8.27 12.82 4.55
N ALA A 13 8.66 13.05 3.29
CA ALA A 13 8.11 14.12 2.49
C ALA A 13 6.68 13.79 2.01
N VAL A 14 6.35 12.51 1.80
CA VAL A 14 5.01 12.07 1.41
C VAL A 14 4.01 12.32 2.53
N PHE A 15 4.38 12.08 3.79
CA PHE A 15 3.50 12.30 4.94
C PHE A 15 3.13 13.77 5.21
N LYS A 16 3.76 14.71 4.49
CA LYS A 16 3.38 16.15 4.50
C LYS A 16 2.17 16.46 3.61
N TYR A 17 1.76 15.53 2.74
CA TYR A 17 0.62 15.68 1.85
C TYR A 17 -0.65 15.06 2.47
N PRO A 18 -1.85 15.49 2.04
CA PRO A 18 -3.09 14.83 2.41
C PRO A 18 -3.05 13.36 1.95
N LEU A 19 -3.23 12.43 2.88
CA LEU A 19 -3.18 10.99 2.58
C LEU A 19 -4.59 10.39 2.54
N ALA A 20 -4.83 9.52 1.57
CA ALA A 20 -5.99 8.63 1.52
C ALA A 20 -5.47 7.19 1.61
N VAL A 21 -5.49 6.60 2.80
CA VAL A 21 -4.78 5.34 3.08
C VAL A 21 -5.66 4.40 3.91
N PRO A 22 -5.39 3.08 3.88
CA PRO A 22 -5.98 2.16 4.86
C PRO A 22 -5.54 2.53 6.28
N SER A 23 -6.23 1.96 7.27
CA SER A 23 -5.83 2.12 8.67
C SER A 23 -4.38 1.67 8.83
N ILE A 24 -3.56 2.55 9.40
CA ILE A 24 -2.15 2.29 9.62
C ILE A 24 -2.03 1.37 10.84
N PRO A 25 -1.43 0.17 10.72
CA PRO A 25 -1.19 -0.69 11.87
C PRO A 25 -0.23 -0.01 12.86
N PRO A 26 -0.40 -0.21 14.19
CA PRO A 26 0.46 0.41 15.20
C PRO A 26 1.97 0.19 14.96
N ALA A 27 2.35 -0.97 14.43
CA ALA A 27 3.75 -1.28 14.11
C ALA A 27 4.34 -0.34 13.04
N ILE A 28 3.53 0.08 12.05
CA ILE A 28 3.97 1.05 11.03
C ILE A 28 4.05 2.45 11.63
N GLU A 29 3.15 2.79 12.56
CA GLU A 29 3.18 4.07 13.26
C GLU A 29 4.45 4.21 14.11
N THR A 30 4.77 3.19 14.91
CA THR A 30 5.99 3.16 15.72
C THR A 30 7.24 3.23 14.84
N TRP A 31 7.31 2.44 13.77
CA TRP A 31 8.42 2.51 12.82
C TRP A 31 8.59 3.92 12.22
N PHE A 32 7.48 4.57 11.85
CA PHE A 32 7.52 5.92 11.29
C PHE A 32 8.00 6.95 12.32
N GLU A 33 7.50 6.86 13.56
CA GLU A 33 7.91 7.75 14.66
C GLU A 33 9.40 7.62 14.97
N ASP A 34 9.92 6.38 15.00
CA ASP A 34 11.32 6.08 15.26
C ASP A 34 12.25 6.59 14.14
N GLU A 35 11.85 6.42 12.87
CA GLU A 35 12.68 6.77 11.71
C GLU A 35 12.62 8.27 11.38
N TYR A 36 11.48 8.93 11.60
CA TYR A 36 11.21 10.28 11.11
C TYR A 36 10.86 11.31 12.20
N ALA A 37 11.02 10.95 13.48
CA ALA A 37 11.03 11.83 14.63
C ALA A 37 9.76 12.69 14.84
N GLY A 38 8.58 12.12 14.58
CA GLY A 38 7.31 12.78 14.92
C GLY A 38 6.07 11.92 14.65
N PRO A 39 4.98 12.15 15.39
CA PRO A 39 3.74 11.40 15.22
C PRO A 39 3.10 11.72 13.87
N LEU A 40 2.45 10.71 13.29
CA LEU A 40 1.59 10.91 12.12
C LEU A 40 0.38 11.75 12.50
N ASP A 41 0.14 12.81 11.73
CA ASP A 41 -1.04 13.66 11.89
C ASP A 41 -2.26 13.03 11.21
N LYS A 42 -2.83 12.02 11.88
CA LYS A 42 -3.94 11.21 11.36
C LYS A 42 -5.22 12.01 11.11
N GLU A 43 -5.39 13.16 11.76
CA GLU A 43 -6.55 14.03 11.55
C GLU A 43 -6.59 14.64 10.14
N LYS A 44 -5.43 14.70 9.47
CA LYS A 44 -5.30 15.15 8.08
C LYS A 44 -5.51 14.03 7.06
N TYR A 45 -5.71 12.79 7.49
CA TYR A 45 -5.78 11.64 6.62
C TYR A 45 -7.21 11.15 6.44
N LEU A 46 -7.55 10.77 5.22
CA LEU A 46 -8.75 10.00 4.92
C LEU A 46 -8.41 8.53 5.11
N LEU A 47 -8.93 7.93 6.19
CA LEU A 47 -8.71 6.53 6.51
C LEU A 47 -9.88 5.67 6.04
N SER A 48 -9.60 4.65 5.24
CA SER A 48 -10.61 3.68 4.80
C SER A 48 -10.00 2.35 4.34
N GLU A 49 -10.58 1.24 4.76
CA GLU A 49 -10.22 -0.09 4.23
C GLU A 49 -10.77 -0.35 2.82
N ASN A 50 -11.59 0.57 2.28
CA ASN A 50 -12.14 0.44 0.94
C ASN A 50 -11.22 1.09 -0.09
N TYR A 51 -10.33 0.30 -0.68
CA TYR A 51 -9.41 0.78 -1.72
C TYR A 51 -10.10 1.43 -2.92
N ARG A 52 -11.32 1.02 -3.29
CA ARG A 52 -12.06 1.68 -4.39
C ARG A 52 -12.40 3.13 -4.05
N LEU A 53 -12.74 3.40 -2.80
CA LEU A 53 -12.96 4.76 -2.31
C LEU A 53 -11.65 5.55 -2.32
N LEU A 54 -10.56 4.97 -1.79
CA LEU A 54 -9.25 5.64 -1.76
C LEU A 54 -8.76 6.02 -3.17
N VAL A 55 -8.89 5.10 -4.13
CA VAL A 55 -8.58 5.34 -5.55
C VAL A 55 -9.44 6.47 -6.11
N ALA A 56 -10.76 6.43 -5.87
CA ALA A 56 -11.66 7.47 -6.35
C ALA A 56 -11.32 8.87 -5.77
N VAL A 57 -10.94 8.92 -4.49
CA VAL A 57 -10.48 10.15 -3.83
C VAL A 57 -9.19 10.65 -4.47
N ALA A 58 -8.19 9.80 -4.66
CA ALA A 58 -6.92 10.20 -5.28
C ALA A 58 -7.09 10.71 -6.72
N LYS A 59 -8.08 10.20 -7.46
CA LYS A 59 -8.40 10.64 -8.82
C LYS A 59 -9.17 11.96 -8.88
N SER A 60 -9.93 12.29 -7.84
CA SER A 60 -10.80 13.46 -7.79
C SER A 60 -10.25 14.61 -6.95
N THR A 61 -9.17 14.38 -6.21
CA THR A 61 -8.59 15.33 -5.25
C THR A 61 -7.06 15.27 -5.29
N HIS A 62 -6.40 16.06 -4.45
CA HIS A 62 -4.93 16.12 -4.34
C HIS A 62 -4.38 15.18 -3.25
N HIS A 63 -5.10 14.11 -2.93
CA HIS A 63 -4.63 13.13 -1.96
C HIS A 63 -3.61 12.18 -2.57
N VAL A 64 -2.59 11.83 -1.78
CA VAL A 64 -1.71 10.71 -2.07
C VAL A 64 -2.35 9.44 -1.53
N VAL A 65 -2.38 8.39 -2.35
CA VAL A 65 -2.90 7.07 -1.96
C VAL A 65 -1.76 6.06 -1.89
N ALA A 66 -1.83 5.14 -0.92
CA ALA A 66 -0.90 4.03 -0.78
C ALA A 66 -1.64 2.69 -0.79
N GLY A 67 -1.00 1.68 -1.36
CA GLY A 67 -1.49 0.30 -1.36
C GLY A 67 -0.76 -0.58 -2.38
N PRO A 68 -1.21 -1.84 -2.53
CA PRO A 68 -0.64 -2.77 -3.50
C PRO A 68 -0.77 -2.26 -4.94
N ASP A 69 0.31 -2.35 -5.72
CA ASP A 69 0.39 -2.02 -7.17
C ASP A 69 -0.87 -2.46 -7.92
N ILE A 70 -1.24 -3.73 -7.73
CA ILE A 70 -2.27 -4.39 -8.51
C ILE A 70 -3.61 -3.64 -8.49
N LEU A 71 -3.90 -2.93 -7.40
CA LEU A 71 -5.13 -2.16 -7.24
C LEU A 71 -5.14 -0.84 -8.03
N PHE A 72 -3.98 -0.34 -8.44
CA PHE A 72 -3.80 0.94 -9.14
C PHE A 72 -3.31 0.77 -10.58
N SER A 73 -2.97 -0.45 -10.99
CA SER A 73 -2.27 -0.74 -12.24
C SER A 73 -2.97 -0.19 -13.49
N GLU A 74 -4.31 -0.25 -13.55
CA GLU A 74 -5.10 0.29 -14.67
C GLU A 74 -5.09 1.83 -14.71
N ASP A 75 -5.22 2.47 -13.55
CA ASP A 75 -5.23 3.92 -13.42
C ASP A 75 -3.84 4.52 -13.68
N ILE A 76 -2.78 3.81 -13.31
CA ILE A 76 -1.39 4.18 -13.64
C ILE A 76 -1.15 4.06 -15.15
N LYS A 77 -1.55 2.93 -15.76
CA LYS A 77 -1.38 2.71 -17.21
C LYS A 77 -2.17 3.72 -18.06
N SER A 78 -3.35 4.12 -17.60
CA SER A 78 -4.16 5.14 -18.27
C SER A 78 -3.70 6.58 -18.00
N GLY A 79 -2.71 6.78 -17.13
CA GLY A 79 -2.18 8.09 -16.77
C GLY A 79 -3.07 8.91 -15.83
N GLN A 80 -4.13 8.31 -15.27
CA GLN A 80 -5.01 8.94 -14.29
C GLN A 80 -4.35 9.03 -12.90
N LEU A 81 -3.45 8.09 -12.59
CA LEU A 81 -2.58 8.14 -11.42
C LEU A 81 -1.11 8.14 -11.85
N LYS A 82 -0.26 8.69 -10.99
CA LYS A 82 1.20 8.67 -11.16
C LYS A 82 1.85 8.08 -9.93
N VAL A 83 2.87 7.26 -10.16
CA VAL A 83 3.68 6.67 -9.09
C VAL A 83 4.62 7.75 -8.54
N ILE A 84 4.65 7.88 -7.22
CA ILE A 84 5.65 8.69 -6.52
C ILE A 84 6.92 7.84 -6.40
N PRO A 85 8.06 8.25 -6.98
CA PRO A 85 9.29 7.48 -6.92
C PRO A 85 9.91 7.62 -5.53
N LEU A 86 9.85 6.56 -4.72
CA LEU A 86 10.40 6.55 -3.36
C LEU A 86 11.82 5.95 -3.33
N HIS A 87 12.60 6.35 -2.33
CA HIS A 87 13.92 5.74 -2.05
C HIS A 87 13.82 4.27 -1.64
N SER A 88 12.79 3.96 -0.84
CA SER A 88 12.47 2.63 -0.35
C SER A 88 10.95 2.44 -0.37
N PHE A 89 10.52 1.19 -0.52
CA PHE A 89 9.12 0.80 -0.38
C PHE A 89 9.01 -0.16 0.80
N PRO A 90 8.01 0.01 1.68
CA PRO A 90 7.73 -0.99 2.70
C PRO A 90 7.40 -2.32 2.01
N GLN A 91 8.08 -3.38 2.41
CA GLN A 91 7.79 -4.73 1.93
C GLN A 91 6.50 -5.20 2.61
N TRP A 92 5.51 -5.57 1.79
CA TRP A 92 4.25 -6.10 2.29
C TRP A 92 4.29 -7.63 2.23
N GLU A 93 4.08 -8.27 3.37
CA GLU A 93 3.95 -9.72 3.45
C GLU A 93 2.49 -10.12 3.61
N ALA A 94 2.07 -11.13 2.85
CA ALA A 94 0.73 -11.71 2.95
C ALA A 94 0.82 -13.13 3.49
N TYR A 95 -0.06 -13.44 4.46
CA TYR A 95 -0.10 -14.74 5.13
C TYR A 95 -1.47 -15.39 4.93
N ILE A 96 -1.48 -16.71 4.73
CA ILE A 96 -2.72 -17.48 4.71
C ILE A 96 -3.05 -17.88 6.15
N VAL A 97 -4.10 -17.29 6.71
CA VAL A 97 -4.58 -17.63 8.05
C VAL A 97 -5.63 -18.73 7.95
N MET A 98 -5.37 -19.86 8.59
CA MET A 98 -6.29 -20.99 8.66
C MET A 98 -6.14 -21.69 10.01
N ARG A 99 -7.18 -22.41 10.45
CA ARG A 99 -7.05 -23.29 11.61
C ARG A 99 -6.03 -24.40 11.30
N PRO A 100 -5.16 -24.80 12.24
CA PRO A 100 -4.11 -25.77 11.97
C PRO A 100 -4.64 -27.07 11.36
N GLU A 101 -5.79 -27.56 11.79
CA GLU A 101 -6.39 -28.80 11.28
C GLU A 101 -6.89 -28.70 9.83
N ALA A 102 -7.15 -27.48 9.33
CA ALA A 102 -7.67 -27.27 7.99
C ALA A 102 -6.66 -27.69 6.89
N ILE A 103 -5.35 -27.61 7.18
CA ILE A 103 -4.29 -28.00 6.23
C ILE A 103 -4.32 -29.48 5.86
N HIS A 104 -4.95 -30.32 6.68
CA HIS A 104 -5.10 -31.75 6.42
C HIS A 104 -6.22 -32.06 5.44
N THR A 105 -7.11 -31.10 5.17
CA THR A 105 -8.13 -31.27 4.13
C THR A 105 -7.49 -31.12 2.75
N PRO A 106 -7.71 -32.05 1.80
CA PRO A 106 -7.08 -32.00 0.48
C PRO A 106 -7.35 -30.66 -0.25
N LEU A 107 -8.58 -30.14 -0.13
CA LEU A 107 -8.97 -28.89 -0.77
C LEU A 107 -8.16 -27.69 -0.27
N ILE A 108 -8.04 -27.51 1.05
CA ILE A 108 -7.30 -26.37 1.63
C ILE A 108 -5.81 -26.52 1.34
N LYS A 109 -5.27 -27.74 1.39
CA LYS A 109 -3.88 -28.00 1.01
C LYS A 109 -3.60 -27.57 -0.43
N THR A 110 -4.41 -28.04 -1.38
CA THR A 110 -4.28 -27.67 -2.80
C THR A 110 -4.44 -26.16 -3.00
N LEU A 111 -5.46 -25.54 -2.40
CA LEU A 111 -5.68 -24.10 -2.51
C LEU A 111 -4.48 -23.30 -1.97
N SER A 112 -3.97 -23.67 -0.79
CA SER A 112 -2.82 -22.99 -0.19
C SER A 112 -1.55 -23.11 -1.05
N GLN A 113 -1.33 -24.25 -1.70
CA GLN A 113 -0.22 -24.46 -2.62
C GLN A 113 -0.39 -23.63 -3.91
N MET A 114 -1.61 -23.59 -4.46
CA MET A 114 -1.91 -22.76 -5.63
C MET A 114 -1.67 -21.28 -5.33
N ILE A 115 -2.21 -20.77 -4.22
CA ILE A 115 -2.00 -19.37 -3.79
C ILE A 115 -0.49 -19.10 -3.63
N LYS A 116 0.26 -19.99 -2.96
CA LYS A 116 1.72 -19.83 -2.84
C LYS A 116 2.39 -19.72 -4.20
N VAL A 117 2.13 -20.62 -5.14
CA VAL A 117 2.74 -20.59 -6.48
C VAL A 117 2.35 -19.32 -7.26
N THR A 118 1.10 -18.90 -7.18
CA THR A 118 0.60 -17.72 -7.91
C THR A 118 1.20 -16.41 -7.38
N PHE A 119 1.46 -16.31 -6.08
CA PHE A 119 1.89 -15.06 -5.43
C PHE A 119 3.35 -15.05 -4.96
N SER A 120 4.13 -16.12 -5.14
CA SER A 120 5.58 -16.14 -4.79
C SER A 120 6.51 -15.51 -5.83
N GLY A 121 5.95 -14.87 -6.86
CA GLY A 121 6.68 -14.10 -7.87
C GLY A 121 6.57 -12.58 -7.71
N PHE A 122 6.00 -12.10 -6.60
CA PHE A 122 5.95 -10.67 -6.22
C PHE A 122 6.94 -10.38 -5.11
#